data_AF-A0A528MZE1-F1
#
_entry.id   AF-A0A528MZE1-F1
#
_cell.length_a   1.000
_cell.length_b   1.000
_cell.length_c   1.000
_cell.angle_alpha   90.00
_cell.angle_beta   90.00
_cell.angle_gamma   90.00
#
_symmetry.space_group_name_H-M   'P 1'
#
loop_
_entity.id
_entity.type
_entity.pdbx_description
1 polymer ?
#
loop_
_entity_poly.entity_id
_entity_poly.type
_entity_poly.pdbx_seq_one_letter_code
_entity_poly.pdbx_strand_id
1 'polypeptide(L)' 'MNSYKDLIVWQQAMDLAVTTYSMTKAWPKEELYGLTSQIRRSATSVAANIAEGYGRDNRGSYQQFLR' A
#
# COMPACT_ATOMS: atom_id res chain seq x y z
N MET A 1 10.36 -15.63 -6.08
CA MET A 1 9.80 -14.28 -5.95
C MET A 1 10.72 -13.35 -6.71
N ASN A 2 10.26 -12.86 -7.86
CA ASN A 2 11.05 -12.07 -8.80
C ASN A 2 10.76 -10.56 -8.63
N SER A 3 9.63 -10.21 -8.01
CA SER A 3 9.21 -8.85 -7.75
C SER A 3 8.41 -8.75 -6.46
N TYR A 4 8.34 -7.56 -5.85
CA TYR A 4 7.41 -7.25 -4.77
C TYR A 4 5.95 -7.53 -5.17
N LYS A 5 5.63 -7.53 -6.48
CA LYS A 5 4.29 -7.82 -6.99
C LYS A 5 3.84 -9.27 -6.72
N ASP A 6 4.80 -10.17 -6.54
CA ASP A 6 4.52 -11.58 -6.22
C ASP A 6 4.10 -11.76 -4.75
N LEU A 7 4.31 -10.75 -3.89
CA LEU A 7 3.88 -10.79 -2.49
C LEU A 7 2.36 -10.75 -2.39
N ILE A 8 1.77 -11.76 -1.74
CA ILE A 8 0.33 -11.79 -1.45
C ILE A 8 -0.09 -10.53 -0.69
N VAL A 9 0.70 -10.09 0.29
CA VAL A 9 0.42 -8.88 1.07
C VAL A 9 0.44 -7.60 0.21
N TRP A 10 1.26 -7.55 -0.84
CA TRP A 10 1.25 -6.43 -1.79
C TRP A 10 -0.02 -6.45 -2.65
N GLN A 11 -0.44 -7.63 -3.12
CA GLN A 11 -1.66 -7.80 -3.90
C GLN A 11 -2.89 -7.37 -3.09
N GLN A 12 -2.99 -7.80 -1.83
CA GLN A 12 -4.04 -7.38 -0.91
C GLN A 12 -4.03 -5.86 -0.64
N ALA A 13 -2.85 -5.25 -0.53
CA ALA A 13 -2.74 -3.81 -0.39
C ALA A 13 -3.21 -3.05 -1.64
N MET A 14 -2.97 -3.59 -2.83
CA MET A 14 -3.51 -3.05 -4.08
C MET A 14 -5.04 -3.18 -4.14
N ASP A 15 -5.59 -4.33 -3.74
CA ASP A 15 -7.04 -4.55 -3.68
C ASP A 15 -7.71 -3.57 -2.69
N LEU A 16 -7.06 -3.31 -1.54
CA LEU A 16 -7.49 -2.30 -0.59
C LEU A 16 -7.53 -0.91 -1.22
N ALA A 17 -6.50 -0.52 -1.97
CA ALA A 17 -6.46 0.77 -2.65
C ALA A 17 -7.58 0.88 -3.71
N VAL A 18 -7.77 -0.14 -4.56
CA VAL A 18 -8.82 -0.16 -5.59
C VAL A 18 -10.21 -0.08 -4.96
N THR A 19 -10.44 -0.85 -3.90
CA THR A 19 -11.72 -0.86 -3.16
C THR A 19 -11.98 0.50 -2.53
N THR A 20 -10.97 1.09 -1.89
CA THR A 20 -11.03 2.43 -1.31
C THR A 20 -11.41 3.47 -2.37
N TYR A 21 -10.73 3.48 -3.51
CA TYR A 21 -11.06 4.40 -4.60
C TYR A 21 -12.49 4.24 -5.08
N SER A 22 -12.99 3.01 -5.15
CA SER A 22 -14.35 2.70 -5.58
C SER A 22 -15.40 3.15 -4.56
N MET A 23 -15.17 2.90 -3.27
CA MET A 23 -16.08 3.30 -2.20
C MET A 23 -16.20 4.82 -2.06
N THR A 24 -15.09 5.55 -2.15
CA THR A 24 -15.13 7.01 -2.00
C THR A 24 -15.64 7.75 -3.25
N LYS A 25 -16.00 7.06 -4.34
CA LYS A 25 -16.67 7.70 -5.50
C LYS A 25 -18.07 8.21 -5.16
N ALA A 26 -18.74 7.59 -4.19
CA ALA A 26 -20.09 7.95 -3.78
C ALA A 26 -20.13 9.06 -2.72
N TRP A 27 -18.96 9.58 -2.31
CA TRP A 27 -18.89 10.59 -1.26
C TRP A 27 -19.25 12.00 -1.78
N PRO A 28 -19.68 12.91 -0.88
CA PRO A 28 -19.95 14.30 -1.23
C PRO A 28 -18.72 14.98 -1.85
N LYS A 29 -18.93 15.91 -2.79
CA LYS A 29 -17.83 16.60 -3.49
C LYS A 29 -17.03 17.49 -2.56
N GLU A 30 -17.64 17.96 -1.48
CA GLU A 30 -17.04 18.77 -0.43
C GLU A 30 -15.92 18.01 0.28
N GLU A 31 -16.00 16.67 0.35
CA GLU A 31 -14.99 15.80 0.95
C GLU A 31 -13.84 15.41 0.02
N LEU A 32 -13.84 15.88 -1.24
CA LEU A 32 -12.85 15.50 -2.24
C LEU A 32 -11.42 15.78 -1.78
N TYR A 33 -11.20 16.99 -1.22
CA TYR A 33 -9.91 17.41 -0.70
C TYR A 33 -9.74 17.10 0.79
N GLY A 34 -10.84 16.85 1.51
CA GLY A 34 -10.87 16.39 2.90
C GLY A 34 -10.63 14.89 3.03
N LEU A 35 -11.64 14.16 3.50
CA LEU A 35 -11.52 12.74 3.83
C LEU A 35 -11.17 11.86 2.62
N THR A 36 -11.69 12.19 1.43
CA THR A 36 -11.45 11.41 0.21
C THR A 36 -9.96 11.38 -0.13
N SER A 37 -9.29 12.54 -0.09
CA SER A 37 -7.87 12.65 -0.41
C SER A 37 -6.99 11.94 0.62
N GLN A 38 -7.34 12.03 1.91
CA GLN A 38 -6.57 11.43 2.99
C GLN A 38 -6.65 9.91 2.94
N ILE A 39 -7.85 9.35 2.80
CA ILE A 39 -8.05 7.90 2.83
C ILE A 39 -7.49 7.24 1.57
N ARG A 40 -7.67 7.85 0.39
CA ARG A 40 -7.05 7.34 -0.86
C ARG A 40 -5.53 7.30 -0.76
N ARG A 41 -4.90 8.38 -0.27
CA ARG A 41 -3.44 8.43 -0.09
C ARG A 41 -2.96 7.40 0.93
N SER A 42 -3.66 7.27 2.05
CA SER A 42 -3.36 6.27 3.08
C SER A 42 -3.44 4.85 2.52
N ALA A 43 -4.51 4.50 1.79
CA ALA A 43 -4.64 3.17 1.21
C ALA A 43 -3.53 2.87 0.18
N THR A 44 -3.18 3.82 -0.69
CA THR A 44 -2.10 3.63 -1.67
C THR A 44 -0.71 3.56 -1.03
N SER A 45 -0.51 4.20 0.13
CA SER A 45 0.80 4.20 0.79
C SER A 45 1.17 2.82 1.32
N VAL A 46 0.20 1.97 1.65
CA VAL A 46 0.46 0.59 2.12
C VAL A 46 1.22 -0.20 1.06
N ALA A 47 0.72 -0.23 -0.19
CA ALA A 47 1.37 -0.94 -1.29
C ALA A 47 2.74 -0.31 -1.64
N ALA A 48 2.86 1.01 -1.56
CA ALA A 48 4.11 1.72 -1.79
C ALA A 48 5.18 1.35 -0.76
N ASN A 49 4.84 1.36 0.54
CA ASN A 49 5.76 1.00 1.62
C ASN A 49 6.22 -0.48 1.52
N ILE A 50 5.34 -1.39 1.10
CA ILE A 50 5.71 -2.79 0.85
C ILE A 50 6.72 -2.88 -0.31
N ALA A 51 6.48 -2.16 -1.41
CA ALA A 51 7.38 -2.15 -2.55
C ALA A 51 8.75 -1.53 -2.21
N GLU A 52 8.76 -0.43 -1.46
CA GLU A 52 9.98 0.20 -0.95
C GLU A 52 10.75 -0.73 0.01
N GLY A 53 10.05 -1.37 0.94
CA GLY A 53 10.64 -2.32 1.88
C GLY A 53 11.28 -3.51 1.17
N TYR A 54 10.61 -4.07 0.15
CA TYR A 54 11.16 -5.14 -0.67
C TYR A 54 12.45 -4.74 -1.40
N GLY A 55 12.55 -3.48 -1.87
CA GLY A 55 13.76 -2.96 -2.52
C GLY A 55 14.90 -2.64 -1.56
N ARG A 56 14.59 -2.37 -0.28
CA ARG A 56 15.60 -2.11 0.77
C ARG A 56 16.17 -3.39 1.37
N ASP A 57 15.45 -4.51 1.29
CA ASP A 57 15.87 -5.79 1.85
C ASP A 57 16.84 -6.53 0.90
N ASN A 58 17.97 -5.89 0.62
CA ASN A 58 19.11 -6.55 -0.01
C ASN A 58 19.84 -7.39 1.06
N ARG A 59 19.25 -8.54 1.44
CA ARG A 59 19.81 -9.72 2.15
C ARG A 59 20.59 -9.56 3.46
N GLY A 60 21.03 -8.38 3.88
CA GLY A 60 21.89 -8.19 5.07
C GLY A 60 21.13 -8.01 6.39
N SER A 61 19.95 -7.37 6.35
CA SER A 61 19.14 -7.03 7.54
C SER A 61 18.36 -8.21 8.12
N TYR A 62 17.94 -9.16 7.27
CA TYR A 62 17.11 -10.30 7.70
C TYR A 62 17.86 -11.27 8.64
N GLN A 63 19.19 -11.37 8.54
CA GLN A 63 20.00 -12.21 9.44
C GLN A 63 20.36 -11.55 10.78
N GLN A 64 20.27 -10.22 10.89
CA GLN A 64 20.70 -9.50 12.10
C GLN A 64 19.61 -9.43 13.19
N PHE A 65 18.34 -9.66 12.84
CA PHE A 65 17.20 -9.60 13.77
C PHE A 65 16.69 -10.97 14.25
N LEU A 66 17.35 -12.08 13.88
CA LEU A 66 17.03 -13.42 14.36
C LEU A 66 18.21 -14.07 15.13
N ARG A 67 18.75 -13.35 16.11
CA ARG A 67 19.52 -13.94 17.22
C ARG A 67 18.83 -13.67 18.54
#